data_AF-A0A1E4DJU6-F1
#
_entry.id   AF-A0A1E4DJU6-F1
#
_cell.length_a   1.000
_cell.length_b   1.000
_cell.length_c   1.000
_cell.angle_alpha   90.00
_cell.angle_beta   90.00
_cell.angle_gamma   90.00
#
_symmetry.space_group_name_H-M   'P 1'
#
loop_
_entity.id
_entity.type
_entity.pdbx_description
1 polymer ?
#
loop_
_entity_poly.entity_id
_entity_poly.type
_entity_poly.pdbx_seq_one_letter_code
_entity_poly.pdbx_strand_id
1 'polypeptide(L)'
;MIDAVVRGITSLGGSAATVSLPDVERATFALLPFIETIKDRTTATKQDFSTVREHFRIVIASVKVATGITLDIDPLPEAAPAPEPMLEFLPLLNALHQLQDEQAAHGSLSRSLIPQVLQRLEHEARIGAGQITAAKFQELLLTIHQTDAQYLGSLRQDLPGIALHLSRLRAGGVAVLASDSGFDAPIQMIASLHDMAKQTNATPLVTFLTGLQNFLTLIVQRRIDIAAHRLQSVETRILAVASMVEEWIADGQKELDMMSRLAPSG
;
A
#
# COMPACT_ATOMS: atom_id res chain seq x y z
N MET A 1 -28.72 -19.80 26.89
CA MET A 1 -27.45 -20.41 26.42
C MET A 1 -26.23 -19.74 27.06
N ILE A 2 -26.13 -18.40 27.01
CA ILE A 2 -25.02 -17.64 27.62
C ILE A 2 -24.87 -17.91 29.13
N ASP A 3 -25.98 -17.96 29.90
CA ASP A 3 -25.88 -18.23 31.34
C ASP A 3 -25.34 -19.63 31.67
N ALA A 4 -25.50 -20.61 30.77
CA ALA A 4 -24.90 -21.93 30.93
C ALA A 4 -23.38 -21.89 30.68
N VAL A 5 -22.94 -21.07 29.72
CA VAL A 5 -21.51 -20.84 29.43
C VAL A 5 -20.83 -20.13 30.60
N VAL A 6 -21.46 -19.06 31.12
CA VAL A 6 -20.96 -18.34 32.31
C VAL A 6 -20.83 -19.28 33.50
N ARG A 7 -21.86 -20.07 33.81
CA ARG A 7 -21.79 -21.07 34.90
C ARG A 7 -20.68 -22.11 34.68
N GLY A 8 -20.48 -22.55 33.43
CA GLY A 8 -19.39 -23.46 33.08
C GLY A 8 -18.01 -22.87 33.34
N ILE A 9 -17.79 -21.62 32.91
CA ILE A 9 -16.55 -20.86 33.13
C ILE A 9 -16.29 -20.69 34.64
N THR A 10 -17.29 -20.24 35.40
CA THR A 10 -17.14 -20.04 36.84
C THR A 10 -16.83 -21.34 37.58
N SER A 11 -17.48 -22.44 37.20
CA SER A 11 -17.23 -23.77 37.78
C SER A 11 -15.82 -24.27 37.47
N LEU A 12 -15.35 -24.09 36.24
CA LEU A 12 -14.01 -24.48 35.82
C LEU A 12 -12.93 -23.65 36.52
N GLY A 13 -13.09 -22.33 36.59
CA GLY A 13 -12.18 -21.44 37.31
C GLY A 13 -12.12 -21.78 38.81
N GLY A 14 -13.28 -22.00 39.43
CA GLY A 14 -13.36 -22.45 40.82
C GLY A 14 -12.70 -23.82 41.06
N SER A 15 -12.83 -24.76 40.12
CA SER A 15 -12.16 -26.06 40.19
C SER A 15 -10.65 -25.94 40.02
N ALA A 16 -10.17 -25.05 39.15
CA ALA A 16 -8.75 -24.78 38.99
C ALA A 16 -8.12 -24.17 40.26
N ALA A 17 -8.86 -23.30 40.95
CA ALA A 17 -8.45 -22.74 42.24
C ALA A 17 -8.28 -23.83 43.32
N THR A 18 -9.21 -24.79 43.42
CA THR A 18 -9.14 -25.85 44.44
C THR A 18 -7.97 -26.80 44.22
N VAL A 19 -7.55 -27.03 42.98
CA VAL A 19 -6.37 -27.86 42.65
C VAL A 19 -5.08 -27.05 42.47
N SER A 20 -5.06 -25.77 42.86
CA SER A 20 -3.89 -24.88 42.81
C SER A 20 -3.28 -24.74 41.41
N LEU A 21 -4.13 -24.51 40.39
CA LEU A 21 -3.72 -24.24 39.01
C LEU A 21 -3.96 -22.75 38.65
N PRO A 22 -3.09 -21.83 39.12
CA PRO A 22 -3.34 -20.39 39.04
C PRO A 22 -3.42 -19.85 37.61
N ASP A 23 -2.67 -20.43 36.67
CA ASP A 23 -2.73 -20.01 35.27
C ASP A 23 -4.03 -20.44 34.58
N VAL A 24 -4.56 -21.61 34.92
CA VAL A 24 -5.86 -22.10 34.41
C VAL A 24 -7.00 -21.28 34.99
N GLU A 25 -6.94 -21.00 36.29
CA GLU A 25 -7.89 -20.14 36.99
C GLU A 25 -7.94 -18.74 36.35
N ARG A 26 -6.77 -18.11 36.20
CA ARG A 26 -6.63 -16.78 35.61
C ARG A 26 -7.14 -16.74 34.16
N ALA A 27 -6.74 -17.70 33.33
CA ALA A 27 -7.18 -17.76 31.94
C ALA A 27 -8.70 -17.96 31.83
N THR A 28 -9.28 -18.76 32.74
CA THR A 28 -10.71 -19.07 32.74
C THR A 28 -11.54 -17.86 33.19
N PHE A 29 -11.16 -17.18 34.28
CA PHE A 29 -11.89 -15.98 34.74
C PHE A 29 -11.72 -14.78 33.80
N ALA A 30 -10.63 -14.72 33.03
CA ALA A 30 -10.45 -13.71 32.00
C ALA A 30 -11.52 -13.77 30.88
N LEU A 31 -12.25 -14.88 30.72
CA LEU A 31 -13.33 -15.00 29.74
C LEU A 31 -14.61 -14.26 30.15
N LEU A 32 -14.87 -14.08 31.46
CA LEU A 32 -16.15 -13.57 31.95
C LEU A 32 -16.51 -12.18 31.38
N PRO A 33 -15.60 -11.18 31.38
CA PRO A 33 -15.93 -9.85 30.86
C PRO A 33 -16.29 -9.86 29.36
N PHE A 34 -15.68 -10.76 28.57
CA PHE A 34 -15.97 -10.88 27.14
C PHE A 34 -17.35 -11.50 26.89
N ILE A 35 -17.71 -12.52 27.67
CA ILE A 35 -19.02 -13.16 27.58
C ILE A 35 -20.12 -12.21 28.06
N GLU A 36 -19.87 -11.43 29.11
CA GLU A 36 -20.80 -10.39 29.59
C GLU A 36 -21.00 -9.28 28.55
N THR A 37 -19.91 -8.81 27.91
CA THR A 37 -19.98 -7.81 26.83
C THR A 37 -20.85 -8.28 25.66
N ILE A 38 -20.81 -9.58 25.34
CA ILE A 38 -21.63 -10.17 24.27
C ILE A 38 -23.07 -10.39 24.74
N LYS A 39 -23.28 -10.69 26.02
CA LYS A 39 -24.61 -10.89 26.62
C LYS A 39 -25.49 -9.65 26.53
N ASP A 40 -24.90 -8.47 26.75
CA ASP A 40 -25.62 -7.20 26.80
C ASP A 40 -25.85 -6.57 25.41
N ARG A 41 -25.30 -7.18 24.35
CA ARG A 41 -25.49 -6.75 22.96
C ARG A 41 -26.61 -7.53 22.28
N THR A 42 -27.49 -6.82 21.57
CA THR A 42 -28.57 -7.42 20.77
C THR A 42 -28.05 -8.16 19.52
N THR A 43 -26.81 -7.90 19.09
CA THR A 43 -26.15 -8.59 17.97
C THR A 43 -24.66 -8.84 18.28
N ALA A 44 -24.21 -10.09 18.07
CA ALA A 44 -22.80 -10.47 18.15
C ALA A 44 -22.16 -10.43 16.75
N THR A 45 -20.96 -9.86 16.62
CA THR A 45 -20.22 -9.79 15.36
C THR A 45 -19.33 -11.01 15.15
N LYS A 46 -18.90 -11.28 13.89
CA LYS A 46 -17.89 -12.33 13.61
C LYS A 46 -16.61 -12.12 14.40
N GLN A 47 -16.22 -10.86 14.62
CA GLN A 47 -15.05 -10.50 15.42
C GLN A 47 -15.24 -10.90 16.89
N ASP A 48 -16.43 -10.66 17.47
CA ASP A 48 -16.73 -11.06 18.86
C ASP A 48 -16.60 -12.58 19.05
N PHE A 49 -17.10 -13.38 18.09
CA PHE A 49 -16.93 -14.84 18.11
C PHE A 49 -15.47 -15.27 17.96
N SER A 50 -14.70 -14.59 17.11
CA SER A 50 -13.26 -14.90 16.93
C SER A 50 -12.46 -14.65 18.21
N THR A 51 -12.77 -13.56 18.92
CA THR A 51 -12.13 -13.19 20.19
C THR A 51 -12.46 -14.21 21.27
N VAL A 52 -13.74 -14.58 21.44
CA VAL A 52 -14.14 -15.59 22.43
C VAL A 52 -13.47 -16.94 22.15
N ARG A 53 -13.44 -17.37 20.89
CA ARG A 53 -12.78 -18.62 20.48
C ARG A 53 -11.30 -18.61 20.83
N GLU A 54 -10.62 -17.50 20.60
CA GLU A 54 -9.19 -17.38 20.93
C GLU A 54 -8.93 -17.45 22.43
N HIS A 55 -9.75 -16.79 23.25
CA HIS A 55 -9.62 -16.90 24.69
C HIS A 55 -9.91 -18.32 25.22
N PHE A 56 -10.84 -19.06 24.62
CA PHE A 56 -11.02 -20.49 24.95
C PHE A 56 -9.81 -21.34 24.57
N ARG A 57 -9.10 -21.02 23.47
CA ARG A 57 -7.83 -21.69 23.13
C ARG A 57 -6.75 -21.43 24.18
N ILE A 58 -6.66 -20.21 24.71
CA ILE A 58 -5.73 -19.88 25.79
C ILE A 58 -6.03 -20.70 27.05
N VAL A 59 -7.31 -20.90 27.39
CA VAL A 59 -7.71 -21.77 28.51
C VAL A 59 -7.28 -23.22 28.27
N ILE A 60 -7.58 -23.77 27.08
CA ILE A 60 -7.20 -25.14 26.72
C ILE A 60 -5.68 -25.33 26.78
N ALA A 61 -4.91 -24.37 26.25
CA ALA A 61 -3.45 -24.39 26.30
C ALA A 61 -2.94 -24.35 27.75
N SER A 62 -3.55 -23.52 28.60
CA SER A 62 -3.20 -23.42 30.02
C SER A 62 -3.47 -24.73 30.76
N VAL A 63 -4.62 -25.39 30.49
CA VAL A 63 -4.95 -26.70 31.07
C VAL A 63 -3.95 -27.77 30.61
N LYS A 64 -3.60 -27.78 29.31
CA LYS A 64 -2.62 -28.72 28.75
C LYS A 64 -1.25 -28.57 29.40
N VAL A 65 -0.77 -27.34 29.58
CA VAL A 65 0.50 -27.06 30.25
C VAL A 65 0.46 -27.46 31.72
N ALA A 66 -0.64 -27.15 32.41
CA ALA A 66 -0.77 -27.38 33.85
C ALA A 66 -0.94 -28.87 34.23
N THR A 67 -1.60 -29.66 33.37
CA THR A 67 -2.01 -31.04 33.70
C THR A 67 -1.33 -32.11 32.86
N GLY A 68 -0.70 -31.72 31.75
CA GLY A 68 -0.20 -32.67 30.74
C GLY A 68 -1.32 -33.40 29.97
N ILE A 69 -2.59 -33.12 30.28
CA ILE A 69 -3.74 -33.72 29.61
C ILE A 69 -3.94 -33.01 28.28
N THR A 70 -3.74 -33.74 27.19
CA THR A 70 -4.30 -33.38 25.89
C THR A 70 -5.79 -33.63 25.94
N LEU A 71 -6.58 -32.56 25.98
CA LEU A 71 -8.01 -32.66 25.74
C LEU A 71 -8.18 -33.05 24.27
N ASP A 72 -8.66 -34.26 24.00
CA ASP A 72 -9.22 -34.68 22.70
C ASP A 72 -10.54 -33.95 22.48
N ILE A 73 -10.47 -32.62 22.47
CA ILE A 73 -11.42 -31.82 21.73
C ILE A 73 -10.89 -31.97 20.32
N ASP A 74 -11.43 -32.93 19.56
CA ASP A 74 -11.29 -32.92 18.12
C ASP A 74 -11.52 -31.46 17.71
N PRO A 75 -10.51 -30.74 17.18
CA PRO A 75 -10.80 -29.47 16.59
C PRO A 75 -11.85 -29.79 15.55
N LEU A 76 -13.10 -29.34 15.78
CA LEU A 76 -14.10 -29.19 14.71
C LEU A 76 -13.29 -28.75 13.52
N PRO A 77 -13.15 -29.58 12.46
CA PRO A 77 -12.07 -29.45 11.50
C PRO A 77 -12.01 -27.98 11.19
N GLU A 78 -10.91 -27.33 11.61
CA GLU A 78 -10.68 -25.94 11.28
C GLU A 78 -10.81 -25.99 9.77
N ALA A 79 -11.94 -25.48 9.26
CA ALA A 79 -12.32 -25.70 7.88
C ALA A 79 -11.06 -25.31 7.13
N ALA A 80 -10.41 -26.31 6.51
CA ALA A 80 -9.09 -26.12 5.93
C ALA A 80 -9.18 -24.79 5.19
N PRO A 81 -8.32 -23.80 5.49
CA PRO A 81 -8.49 -22.44 4.97
C PRO A 81 -8.87 -22.61 3.52
N ALA A 82 -10.09 -22.14 3.19
CA ALA A 82 -10.74 -22.54 1.94
C ALA A 82 -9.69 -22.41 0.83
N PRO A 83 -9.50 -23.45 0.00
CA PRO A 83 -8.40 -23.45 -0.97
C PRO A 83 -8.39 -22.10 -1.67
N GLU A 84 -7.27 -21.37 -1.56
CA GLU A 84 -7.20 -20.00 -2.03
C GLU A 84 -7.75 -19.96 -3.46
N PRO A 85 -8.69 -19.05 -3.77
CA PRO A 85 -9.28 -19.03 -5.09
C PRO A 85 -8.16 -18.86 -6.12
N MET A 86 -7.97 -19.91 -6.91
CA MET A 86 -7.01 -19.91 -7.98
C MET A 86 -7.58 -19.07 -9.12
N LEU A 87 -6.77 -18.12 -9.56
CA LEU A 87 -7.07 -17.32 -10.73
C LEU A 87 -6.47 -18.02 -11.94
N GLU A 88 -7.34 -18.30 -12.90
CA GLU A 88 -6.92 -18.68 -14.24
C GLU A 88 -6.24 -17.46 -14.90
N PHE A 89 -5.02 -17.67 -15.38
CA PHE A 89 -4.19 -16.58 -15.89
C PHE A 89 -4.78 -15.89 -17.14
N LEU A 90 -5.29 -16.66 -18.11
CA LEU A 90 -5.81 -16.10 -19.37
C LEU A 90 -7.06 -15.22 -19.17
N PRO A 91 -8.08 -15.63 -18.39
CA PRO A 91 -9.21 -14.74 -18.08
C PRO A 91 -8.78 -13.44 -17.38
N LEU A 92 -7.85 -13.53 -16.43
CA LEU A 92 -7.36 -12.35 -15.71
C LEU A 92 -6.62 -11.38 -16.64
N LEU A 93 -5.75 -11.91 -17.50
CA LEU A 93 -5.01 -11.11 -18.48
C LEU A 93 -5.95 -10.41 -19.47
N ASN A 94 -6.98 -11.12 -19.97
CA ASN A 94 -7.99 -10.53 -20.84
C ASN A 94 -8.80 -9.43 -20.13
N ALA A 95 -9.16 -9.63 -18.86
CA ALA A 95 -9.88 -8.64 -18.08
C ALA A 95 -9.05 -7.36 -17.84
N LEU A 96 -7.74 -7.50 -17.61
CA LEU A 96 -6.83 -6.35 -17.48
C LEU A 96 -6.67 -5.58 -18.80
N HIS A 97 -6.57 -6.25 -19.94
CA HIS A 97 -6.56 -5.58 -21.25
C HIS A 97 -7.87 -4.86 -21.54
N GLN A 98 -9.01 -5.49 -21.26
CA GLN A 98 -10.31 -4.85 -21.43
C GLN A 98 -10.43 -3.59 -20.57
N LEU A 99 -10.00 -3.66 -19.30
CA LEU A 99 -9.97 -2.50 -18.41
C LEU A 99 -9.05 -1.38 -18.94
N GLN A 100 -7.91 -1.74 -19.56
CA GLN A 100 -7.00 -0.78 -20.19
C GLN A 100 -7.67 -0.06 -21.36
N ASP A 101 -8.32 -0.82 -22.26
CA ASP A 101 -8.99 -0.30 -23.45
C ASP A 101 -10.17 0.60 -23.07
N GLU A 102 -10.95 0.19 -22.06
CA GLU A 102 -12.04 1.00 -21.51
C GLU A 102 -11.49 2.33 -20.97
N GLN A 103 -10.43 2.31 -20.16
CA GLN A 103 -9.88 3.55 -19.62
C GLN A 103 -9.27 4.48 -20.69
N ALA A 104 -8.67 3.90 -21.74
CA ALA A 104 -8.19 4.65 -22.89
C ALA A 104 -9.32 5.32 -23.67
N ALA A 105 -10.43 4.60 -23.89
CA ALA A 105 -11.61 5.12 -24.60
C ALA A 105 -12.31 6.26 -23.85
N HIS A 106 -12.30 6.23 -22.52
CA HIS A 106 -12.87 7.30 -21.68
C HIS A 106 -11.94 8.51 -21.52
N GLY A 107 -10.74 8.49 -22.14
CA GLY A 107 -9.73 9.56 -21.99
C GLY A 107 -9.28 9.76 -20.54
N SER A 108 -9.45 8.74 -19.70
CA SER A 108 -9.49 8.88 -18.25
C SER A 108 -8.11 9.02 -17.62
N LEU A 109 -7.03 8.70 -18.33
CA LEU A 109 -5.71 8.58 -17.72
C LEU A 109 -4.60 9.19 -18.58
N SER A 110 -3.91 10.17 -18.01
CA SER A 110 -2.59 10.61 -18.50
C SER A 110 -1.50 9.56 -18.24
N ARG A 111 -1.77 8.59 -17.35
CA ARG A 111 -0.85 7.58 -16.83
C ARG A 111 -1.64 6.37 -16.31
N SER A 112 -1.15 5.14 -16.57
CA SER A 112 -1.78 3.89 -16.13
C SER A 112 -0.76 2.92 -15.53
N LEU A 113 -1.16 2.20 -14.47
CA LEU A 113 -0.44 1.12 -13.80
C LEU A 113 -0.68 -0.24 -14.45
N ILE A 114 -1.78 -0.41 -15.22
CA ILE A 114 -2.12 -1.70 -15.85
C ILE A 114 -0.97 -2.30 -16.67
N PRO A 115 -0.21 -1.54 -17.49
CA PRO A 115 0.94 -2.10 -18.21
C PRO A 115 1.99 -2.73 -17.28
N GLN A 116 2.25 -2.14 -16.11
CA GLN A 116 3.19 -2.69 -15.13
C GLN A 116 2.64 -3.95 -14.47
N VAL A 117 1.34 -3.94 -14.15
CA VAL A 117 0.64 -5.09 -13.59
C VAL A 117 0.66 -6.25 -14.57
N LEU A 118 0.34 -6.03 -15.85
CA LEU A 118 0.40 -7.05 -16.91
C LEU A 118 1.81 -7.64 -17.01
N GLN A 119 2.84 -6.80 -17.11
CA GLN A 119 4.23 -7.27 -17.21
C GLN A 119 4.63 -8.13 -16.00
N ARG A 120 4.27 -7.70 -14.78
CA ARG A 120 4.60 -8.45 -13.57
C ARG A 120 3.79 -9.74 -13.47
N LEU A 121 2.51 -9.70 -13.82
CA LEU A 121 1.62 -10.85 -13.82
C LEU A 121 2.11 -11.94 -14.79
N GLU A 122 2.51 -11.55 -16.01
CA GLU A 122 3.12 -12.47 -16.98
C GLU A 122 4.40 -13.12 -16.44
N HIS A 123 5.23 -12.35 -15.73
CA HIS A 123 6.45 -12.88 -15.13
C HIS A 123 6.16 -13.92 -14.04
N GLU A 124 5.21 -13.64 -13.14
CA GLU A 124 4.79 -14.58 -12.09
C GLU A 124 4.16 -15.85 -12.69
N ALA A 125 3.32 -15.71 -13.73
CA ALA A 125 2.68 -16.84 -14.39
C ALA A 125 3.69 -17.79 -15.08
N ARG A 126 4.79 -17.26 -15.63
CA ARG A 126 5.89 -18.08 -16.19
C ARG A 126 6.59 -18.92 -15.12
N ILE A 127 6.63 -18.44 -13.88
CA ILE A 127 7.23 -19.16 -12.74
C ILE A 127 6.24 -20.17 -12.16
N GLY A 128 4.95 -19.81 -12.06
CA GLY A 128 3.89 -20.58 -11.42
C GLY A 128 3.07 -21.52 -12.32
N ALA A 129 3.63 -22.01 -13.43
CA ALA A 129 2.93 -22.90 -14.38
C ALA A 129 1.58 -22.35 -14.91
N GLY A 130 1.45 -21.02 -15.04
CA GLY A 130 0.25 -20.38 -15.59
C GLY A 130 -0.90 -20.19 -14.60
N GLN A 131 -0.67 -20.33 -13.30
CA GLN A 131 -1.67 -20.06 -12.27
C GLN A 131 -1.16 -19.04 -11.24
N ILE A 132 -2.07 -18.21 -10.72
CA ILE A 132 -1.79 -17.24 -9.66
C ILE A 132 -2.91 -17.31 -8.62
N THR A 133 -2.61 -17.19 -7.33
CA THR A 133 -3.66 -17.12 -6.32
C THR A 133 -4.20 -15.69 -6.22
N ALA A 134 -5.45 -15.54 -5.78
CA ALA A 134 -6.01 -14.20 -5.54
C ALA A 134 -5.17 -13.38 -4.55
N ALA A 135 -4.64 -14.00 -3.50
CA ALA A 135 -3.75 -13.35 -2.54
C ALA A 135 -2.48 -12.81 -3.23
N LYS A 136 -1.86 -13.61 -4.10
CA LYS A 136 -0.65 -13.19 -4.81
C LYS A 136 -0.91 -12.05 -5.80
N PHE A 137 -2.07 -12.07 -6.47
CA PHE A 137 -2.48 -10.97 -7.33
C PHE A 137 -2.70 -9.67 -6.53
N GLN A 138 -3.38 -9.73 -5.38
CA GLN A 138 -3.58 -8.56 -4.52
C GLN A 138 -2.26 -8.02 -3.96
N GLU A 139 -1.33 -8.89 -3.56
CA GLU A 139 0.00 -8.50 -3.12
C GLU A 139 0.78 -7.77 -4.23
N LEU A 140 0.72 -8.30 -5.46
CA LEU A 140 1.35 -7.69 -6.63
C LEU A 140 0.78 -6.30 -6.90
N LEU A 141 -0.54 -6.16 -6.90
CA LEU A 141 -1.23 -4.89 -7.11
C LEU A 141 -0.81 -3.85 -6.05
N LEU A 142 -0.84 -4.23 -4.77
CA LEU A 142 -0.43 -3.37 -3.66
C LEU A 142 1.04 -2.94 -3.78
N THR A 143 1.93 -3.88 -4.10
CA THR A 143 3.36 -3.60 -4.22
C THR A 143 3.66 -2.60 -5.34
N ILE A 144 3.03 -2.78 -6.50
CA ILE A 144 3.17 -1.86 -7.64
C ILE A 144 2.64 -0.48 -7.27
N HIS A 145 1.43 -0.41 -6.69
CA HIS A 145 0.84 0.86 -6.29
C HIS A 145 1.68 1.59 -5.23
N GLN A 146 2.14 0.91 -4.19
CA GLN A 146 2.96 1.52 -3.13
C GLN A 146 4.30 2.04 -3.66
N THR A 147 4.97 1.24 -4.50
CA THR A 147 6.25 1.63 -5.12
C THR A 147 6.05 2.86 -6.00
N ASP A 148 4.99 2.88 -6.79
CA ASP A 148 4.67 4.02 -7.65
C ASP A 148 4.33 5.29 -6.86
N ALA A 149 3.43 5.17 -5.87
CA ALA A 149 3.03 6.26 -5.00
C ALA A 149 4.23 6.83 -4.22
N GLN A 150 5.20 5.99 -3.84
CA GLN A 150 6.44 6.43 -3.21
C GLN A 150 7.27 7.31 -4.18
N TYR A 151 7.52 6.85 -5.41
CA TYR A 151 8.26 7.64 -6.40
C TYR A 151 7.56 8.96 -6.74
N LEU A 152 6.24 8.93 -6.95
CA LEU A 152 5.43 10.13 -7.17
C LEU A 152 5.45 11.05 -5.94
N GLY A 153 5.41 10.49 -4.74
CA GLY A 153 5.53 11.22 -3.48
C GLY A 153 6.84 12.00 -3.38
N SER A 154 7.96 11.36 -3.71
CA SER A 154 9.28 12.01 -3.76
C SER A 154 9.34 13.11 -4.83
N LEU A 155 8.85 12.84 -6.04
CA LEU A 155 8.77 13.83 -7.12
C LEU A 155 8.02 15.10 -6.68
N ARG A 156 6.86 14.91 -6.04
CA ARG A 156 6.03 16.00 -5.53
C ARG A 156 6.73 16.83 -4.45
N GLN A 157 7.53 16.19 -3.59
CA GLN A 157 8.27 16.87 -2.52
C GLN A 157 9.44 17.70 -3.05
N ASP A 158 10.15 17.20 -4.05
CA ASP A 158 11.40 17.79 -4.53
C ASP A 158 11.20 18.86 -5.62
N LEU A 159 10.14 18.76 -6.44
CA LEU A 159 9.84 19.74 -7.50
C LEU A 159 9.75 21.20 -6.98
N PRO A 160 9.06 21.50 -5.87
CA PRO A 160 9.05 22.84 -5.28
C PRO A 160 10.44 23.37 -4.90
N GLY A 161 11.37 22.49 -4.52
CA GLY A 161 12.76 22.85 -4.24
C GLY A 161 13.45 23.44 -5.48
N ILE A 162 13.26 22.81 -6.65
CA ILE A 162 13.81 23.33 -7.91
C ILE A 162 13.18 24.66 -8.28
N ALA A 163 11.85 24.80 -8.12
CA ALA A 163 11.16 26.06 -8.36
C ALA A 163 11.76 27.20 -7.51
N LEU A 164 12.07 26.94 -6.24
CA LEU A 164 12.73 27.90 -5.35
C LEU A 164 14.12 28.31 -5.85
N HIS A 165 14.92 27.36 -6.35
CA HIS A 165 16.22 27.67 -6.94
C HIS A 165 16.10 28.56 -8.19
N LEU A 166 15.10 28.33 -9.04
CA LEU A 166 14.82 29.23 -10.18
C LEU A 166 14.35 30.61 -9.73
N SER A 167 13.56 30.68 -8.67
CA SER A 167 13.10 31.95 -8.10
C SER A 167 14.26 32.78 -7.57
N ARG A 168 15.25 32.14 -6.92
CA ARG A 168 16.50 32.79 -6.49
C ARG A 168 17.34 33.26 -7.68
N LEU A 169 17.49 32.41 -8.70
CA LEU A 169 18.18 32.79 -9.93
C LEU A 169 17.51 33.99 -10.61
N ARG A 170 16.18 34.03 -10.63
CA ARG A 170 15.41 35.15 -11.17
C ARG A 170 15.62 36.46 -10.39
N ALA A 171 15.78 36.39 -9.08
CA ALA A 171 16.00 37.57 -8.23
C ALA A 171 17.46 38.06 -8.26
N GLY A 172 18.44 37.16 -8.28
CA GLY A 172 19.87 37.49 -8.18
C GLY A 172 20.65 37.42 -9.50
N GLY A 173 20.03 36.96 -10.59
CA GLY A 173 20.65 36.87 -11.91
C GLY A 173 21.89 35.98 -11.95
N VAL A 174 22.78 36.27 -12.90
CA VAL A 174 24.01 35.48 -13.14
C VAL A 174 24.95 35.44 -11.93
N ALA A 175 24.86 36.41 -11.00
CA ALA A 175 25.65 36.41 -9.76
C ALA A 175 25.37 35.18 -8.87
N VAL A 176 24.14 34.65 -8.91
CA VAL A 176 23.77 33.41 -8.18
C VAL A 176 24.52 32.21 -8.74
N LEU A 177 24.73 32.16 -10.06
CA LEU A 177 25.46 31.08 -10.74
C LEU A 177 26.95 31.06 -10.40
N ALA A 178 27.51 32.22 -10.00
CA ALA A 178 28.92 32.37 -9.65
C ALA A 178 29.20 32.20 -8.15
N SER A 179 28.17 31.97 -7.32
CA SER A 179 28.31 31.75 -5.88
C SER A 179 28.90 30.37 -5.56
N ASP A 180 29.61 30.24 -4.44
CA ASP A 180 30.17 28.96 -3.96
C ASP A 180 29.09 27.88 -3.71
N SER A 181 27.83 28.28 -3.51
CA SER A 181 26.68 27.36 -3.40
C SER A 181 26.21 26.80 -4.75
N GLY A 182 26.67 27.36 -5.88
CA GLY A 182 26.51 26.86 -7.23
C GLY A 182 25.09 26.49 -7.67
N PHE A 183 24.99 25.85 -8.83
CA PHE A 183 23.75 25.21 -9.31
C PHE A 183 23.90 23.68 -9.42
N ASP A 184 24.98 23.13 -8.86
CA ASP A 184 25.32 21.70 -8.94
C ASP A 184 24.32 20.83 -8.17
N ALA A 185 23.95 21.23 -6.95
CA ALA A 185 22.95 20.52 -6.15
C ALA A 185 21.57 20.48 -6.84
N PRO A 186 21.02 21.60 -7.38
CA PRO A 186 19.82 21.56 -8.21
C PRO A 186 19.94 20.64 -9.44
N ILE A 187 21.09 20.61 -10.11
CA ILE A 187 21.30 19.72 -11.26
C ILE A 187 21.26 18.25 -10.84
N GLN A 188 21.89 17.89 -9.71
CA GLN A 188 21.84 16.53 -9.15
C GLN A 188 20.42 16.14 -8.71
N MET A 189 19.67 17.08 -8.12
CA MET A 189 18.27 16.87 -7.78
C MET A 189 17.44 16.56 -9.02
N ILE A 190 17.59 17.33 -10.11
CA ILE A 190 16.88 17.08 -11.37
C ILE A 190 17.23 15.72 -11.96
N ALA A 191 18.50 15.31 -11.94
CA ALA A 191 18.91 13.98 -12.40
C ALA A 191 18.21 12.87 -11.59
N SER A 192 18.14 13.04 -10.27
CA SER A 192 17.44 12.10 -9.38
C SER A 192 15.94 12.03 -9.68
N LEU A 193 15.30 13.19 -9.89
CA LEU A 193 13.89 13.26 -10.29
C LEU A 193 13.65 12.61 -11.67
N HIS A 194 14.59 12.78 -12.60
CA HIS A 194 14.49 12.17 -13.93
C HIS A 194 14.47 10.65 -13.85
N ASP A 195 15.35 10.07 -13.04
CA ASP A 195 15.40 8.63 -12.83
C ASP A 195 14.14 8.12 -12.12
N MET A 196 13.60 8.85 -11.14
CA MET A 196 12.31 8.51 -10.53
C MET A 196 11.15 8.59 -11.54
N ALA A 197 11.13 9.60 -12.40
CA ALA A 197 10.09 9.75 -13.43
C ALA A 197 10.09 8.61 -14.46
N LYS A 198 11.25 8.01 -14.75
CA LYS A 198 11.33 6.82 -15.61
C LYS A 198 10.63 5.61 -14.98
N GLN A 199 10.72 5.46 -13.66
CA GLN A 199 10.11 4.33 -12.94
C GLN A 199 8.58 4.42 -12.88
N THR A 200 8.02 5.61 -13.01
CA THR A 200 6.57 5.84 -12.87
C THR A 200 5.80 5.79 -14.19
N ASN A 201 6.39 5.37 -15.32
CA ASN A 201 5.72 5.43 -16.64
C ASN A 201 5.13 6.81 -17.00
N ALA A 202 5.63 7.89 -16.39
CA ALA A 202 5.14 9.24 -16.59
C ALA A 202 5.87 9.90 -17.78
N THR A 203 5.60 9.45 -19.01
CA THR A 203 6.25 9.98 -20.23
C THR A 203 6.23 11.51 -20.33
N PRO A 204 5.13 12.22 -20.01
CA PRO A 204 5.12 13.69 -20.02
C PRO A 204 6.11 14.30 -19.02
N LEU A 205 6.25 13.67 -17.84
CA LEU A 205 7.16 14.13 -16.79
C LEU A 205 8.62 13.91 -17.18
N VAL A 206 8.96 12.74 -17.73
CA VAL A 206 10.31 12.46 -18.25
C VAL A 206 10.71 13.50 -19.30
N THR A 207 9.79 13.82 -20.21
CA THR A 207 10.03 14.82 -21.27
C THR A 207 10.25 16.21 -20.67
N PHE A 208 9.41 16.62 -19.71
CA PHE A 208 9.54 17.90 -19.03
C PHE A 208 10.87 18.02 -18.28
N LEU A 209 11.24 17.00 -17.48
CA LEU A 209 12.48 16.99 -16.71
C LEU A 209 13.72 16.98 -17.62
N THR A 210 13.66 16.29 -18.76
CA THR A 210 14.72 16.35 -19.78
C THR A 210 14.90 17.76 -20.30
N GLY A 211 13.80 18.44 -20.65
CA GLY A 211 13.83 19.83 -21.09
C GLY A 211 14.39 20.78 -20.03
N LEU A 212 13.99 20.60 -18.77
CA LEU A 212 14.46 21.38 -17.62
C LEU A 212 15.96 21.19 -17.37
N GLN A 213 16.44 19.95 -17.41
CA GLN A 213 17.86 19.62 -17.26
C GLN A 213 18.70 20.30 -18.36
N ASN A 214 18.26 20.20 -19.62
CA ASN A 214 18.95 20.84 -20.74
C ASN A 214 18.96 22.37 -20.60
N PHE A 215 17.83 22.96 -20.23
CA PHE A 215 17.70 24.39 -19.99
C PHE A 215 18.68 24.88 -18.93
N LEU A 216 18.75 24.20 -17.78
CA LEU A 216 19.62 24.63 -16.69
C LEU A 216 21.09 24.39 -16.97
N THR A 217 21.43 23.27 -17.62
CA THR A 217 22.79 23.01 -18.08
C THR A 217 23.29 24.14 -18.99
N LEU A 218 22.46 24.60 -19.93
CA LEU A 218 22.82 25.72 -20.81
C LEU A 218 23.02 27.03 -20.05
N ILE A 219 22.13 27.34 -19.09
CA ILE A 219 22.25 28.55 -18.27
C ILE A 219 23.54 28.54 -17.47
N VAL A 220 23.84 27.43 -16.80
CA VAL A 220 25.00 27.29 -15.92
C VAL A 220 26.30 27.33 -16.72
N GLN A 221 26.39 26.54 -17.80
CA GLN A 221 27.61 26.45 -18.60
C GLN A 221 27.93 27.74 -19.37
N ARG A 222 26.91 28.36 -19.96
CA ARG A 222 27.09 29.53 -20.83
C ARG A 222 26.89 30.86 -20.10
N ARG A 223 26.52 30.82 -18.81
CA ARG A 223 26.21 31.99 -17.96
C ARG A 223 25.27 32.97 -18.66
N ILE A 224 24.24 32.42 -19.30
CA ILE A 224 23.28 33.20 -20.09
C ILE A 224 22.42 34.01 -19.13
N ASP A 225 22.32 35.31 -19.39
CA ASP A 225 21.33 36.15 -18.73
C ASP A 225 19.94 35.84 -19.30
N ILE A 226 19.03 35.41 -18.43
CA ILE A 226 17.69 34.95 -18.82
C ILE A 226 16.69 35.99 -18.32
N ALA A 227 15.85 36.48 -19.22
CA ALA A 227 14.78 37.41 -18.86
C ALA A 227 13.90 36.83 -17.75
N ALA A 228 13.62 37.64 -16.71
CA ALA A 228 12.95 37.20 -15.49
C ALA A 228 11.60 36.49 -15.73
N HIS A 229 10.82 36.94 -16.73
CA HIS A 229 9.55 36.33 -17.08
C HIS A 229 9.69 34.89 -17.61
N ARG A 230 10.81 34.54 -18.26
CA ARG A 230 11.06 33.17 -18.74
C ARG A 230 11.32 32.22 -17.58
N LEU A 231 12.12 32.65 -16.60
CA LEU A 231 12.35 31.88 -15.37
C LEU A 231 11.05 31.68 -14.59
N GLN A 232 10.23 32.73 -14.48
CA GLN A 232 8.91 32.65 -13.85
C GLN A 232 7.99 31.64 -14.57
N SER A 233 7.97 31.62 -15.90
CA SER A 233 7.17 30.63 -16.64
C SER A 233 7.62 29.19 -16.35
N VAL A 234 8.93 28.95 -16.22
CA VAL A 234 9.46 27.62 -15.85
C VAL A 234 9.09 27.27 -14.41
N GLU A 235 9.21 28.21 -13.48
CA GLU A 235 8.79 28.08 -12.07
C GLU A 235 7.31 27.66 -11.98
N THR A 236 6.41 28.40 -12.63
CA THR A 236 4.97 28.07 -12.70
C THR A 236 4.73 26.69 -13.29
N ARG A 237 5.47 26.29 -14.34
CA ARG A 237 5.32 24.98 -14.96
C ARG A 237 5.77 23.84 -14.04
N ILE A 238 6.84 24.04 -13.26
CA ILE A 238 7.30 23.06 -12.25
C ILE A 238 6.20 22.84 -11.21
N LEU A 239 5.61 23.92 -10.69
CA LEU A 239 4.54 23.83 -9.70
C LEU A 239 3.29 23.16 -10.26
N ALA A 240 2.92 23.46 -11.50
CA ALA A 240 1.80 22.79 -12.17
C ALA A 240 2.04 21.28 -12.32
N VAL A 241 3.27 20.87 -12.66
CA VAL A 241 3.66 19.45 -12.71
C VAL A 241 3.56 18.80 -11.34
N ALA A 242 3.99 19.49 -10.26
CA ALA A 242 3.85 18.97 -8.91
C ALA A 242 2.37 18.72 -8.53
N SER A 243 1.46 19.61 -8.93
CA SER A 243 0.00 19.40 -8.75
C SER A 243 -0.52 18.23 -9.58
N MET A 244 -0.06 18.05 -10.83
CA MET A 244 -0.45 16.89 -11.64
C MET A 244 -0.01 15.56 -11.02
N VAL A 245 1.15 15.54 -10.33
CA VAL A 245 1.61 14.34 -9.62
C VAL A 245 0.66 13.95 -8.48
N GLU A 246 0.02 14.90 -7.80
CA GLU A 246 -1.01 14.61 -6.79
C GLU A 246 -2.24 13.95 -7.41
N GLU A 247 -2.69 14.43 -8.58
CA GLU A 247 -3.78 13.82 -9.33
C GLU A 247 -3.44 12.38 -9.73
N TRP A 248 -2.21 12.13 -10.21
CA TRP A 248 -1.77 10.78 -10.59
C TRP A 248 -1.72 9.80 -9.41
N ILE A 249 -1.35 10.25 -8.21
CA ILE A 249 -1.40 9.40 -7.00
C ILE A 249 -2.86 8.99 -6.72
N ALA A 250 -3.79 9.95 -6.79
CA ALA A 250 -5.21 9.68 -6.56
C ALA A 250 -5.80 8.76 -7.63
N ASP A 251 -5.45 8.96 -8.90
CA ASP A 251 -5.90 8.11 -10.00
C ASP A 251 -5.31 6.70 -9.92
N GLY A 252 -4.06 6.56 -9.49
CA GLY A 252 -3.44 5.26 -9.24
C GLY A 252 -4.17 4.44 -8.16
N GLN A 253 -4.72 5.08 -7.13
CA GLN A 253 -5.56 4.40 -6.13
C GLN A 253 -6.89 3.92 -6.73
N LYS A 254 -7.54 4.74 -7.57
CA LYS A 254 -8.78 4.35 -8.25
C LYS A 254 -8.54 3.16 -9.19
N GLU A 255 -7.45 3.18 -9.94
CA GLU A 255 -7.09 2.10 -10.85
C GLU A 255 -6.79 0.81 -10.08
N LEU A 256 -6.09 0.90 -8.94
CA LEU A 256 -5.90 -0.22 -8.01
C LEU A 256 -7.24 -0.83 -7.54
N ASP A 257 -8.19 0.02 -7.15
CA ASP A 257 -9.52 -0.40 -6.71
C ASP A 257 -10.33 -1.07 -7.83
N MET A 258 -10.11 -0.69 -9.09
CA MET A 258 -10.72 -1.34 -10.24
C MET A 258 -10.09 -2.71 -10.51
N MET A 259 -8.75 -2.77 -10.53
CA MET A 259 -8.02 -4.02 -10.77
C MET A 259 -8.27 -5.06 -9.67
N SER A 260 -8.36 -4.63 -8.41
CA SER A 260 -8.59 -5.55 -7.28
C SER A 260 -9.94 -6.27 -7.36
N ARG A 261 -10.94 -5.67 -8.03
CA ARG A 261 -12.27 -6.29 -8.26
C ARG A 261 -12.28 -7.35 -9.35
N LEU A 262 -11.20 -7.48 -10.13
CA LEU A 262 -11.07 -8.54 -11.13
C LEU A 262 -10.84 -9.92 -10.48
N ALA A 263 -10.37 -9.95 -9.24
CA ALA A 263 -10.27 -11.17 -8.46
C ALA A 263 -11.57 -11.44 -7.67
N PRO A 264 -11.99 -12.71 -7.50
CA PRO A 264 -13.15 -13.05 -6.71
C PRO A 264 -12.93 -12.66 -5.25
N SER A 265 -13.94 -12.05 -4.63
CA SER A 265 -13.97 -11.79 -3.20
C SER A 265 -13.96 -13.13 -2.45
N GLY A 266 -12.89 -13.40 -1.70
CA GLY A 266 -12.81 -14.57 -0.81
C GLY A 266 -13.81 -14.52 0.35
#